data_AF-A0A838HBW4-F1
#
_entry.id   AF-A0A838HBW4-F1
#
_cell.length_a   1.000
_cell.length_b   1.000
_cell.length_c   1.000
_cell.angle_alpha   90.00
_cell.angle_beta   90.00
_cell.angle_gamma   90.00
#
_symmetry.space_group_name_H-M   'P 1'
#
loop_
_entity.id
_entity.type
_entity.pdbx_description
1 polymer ?
#
loop_
_entity_poly.entity_id
_entity_poly.type
_entity_poly.pdbx_seq_one_letter_code
_entity_poly.pdbx_strand_id
1 'polypeptide(L)'
;MKVGCAALLACFVPAAIPTAVWAQDGAEAERLYRSGRFEEAYAAYRSLAEEGGESPALAYDAGNALYRLERYGEAGRSYGGAAGTGPLQLRARALYNLGNARFKDAENGADAREALRGAVSAYEQALVLDPRDADAKWNLELALRRLEEQEQQQSGGGGGGGGGSDSRPADSPPPSPPQGPGASGPRGPRPAPPSDAPPAEGALTPEQARQLLEAIEGEEAETLRERDEPGAGGGVAGRDW
;
A
#
# COMPACT_ATOMS: atom_id res chain seq x y z
N MET A 1 -15.77 -54.70 51.86
CA MET A 1 -16.39 -53.38 52.12
C MET A 1 -16.19 -52.55 50.87
N LYS A 2 -17.27 -52.11 50.21
CA LYS A 2 -17.25 -51.32 48.98
C LYS A 2 -17.21 -49.84 49.36
N VAL A 3 -16.17 -49.11 48.94
CA VAL A 3 -16.15 -47.65 48.99
C VAL A 3 -16.50 -47.16 47.60
N GLY A 4 -17.55 -46.35 47.48
CA GLY A 4 -18.04 -45.83 46.21
C GLY A 4 -18.22 -44.32 46.26
N CYS A 5 -17.95 -43.69 45.11
CA CYS A 5 -18.38 -42.38 44.59
C CYS A 5 -18.09 -41.14 45.46
N ALA A 6 -17.78 -39.96 44.92
CA ALA A 6 -18.19 -39.40 43.63
C ALA A 6 -17.13 -38.41 43.12
N ALA A 7 -16.78 -38.52 41.83
CA ALA A 7 -16.10 -37.45 41.11
C ALA A 7 -17.17 -36.55 40.48
N LEU A 8 -17.28 -35.31 40.97
CA LEU A 8 -18.10 -34.27 40.38
C LEU A 8 -17.47 -33.84 39.05
N LEU A 9 -18.07 -34.26 37.95
CA LEU A 9 -17.70 -33.87 36.60
C LEU A 9 -18.37 -32.52 36.31
N ALA A 10 -17.66 -31.43 36.55
CA ALA A 10 -18.12 -30.09 36.21
C ALA A 10 -18.13 -29.94 34.68
N CYS A 11 -19.32 -29.99 34.08
CA CYS A 11 -19.52 -29.59 32.69
C CYS A 11 -19.28 -28.09 32.56
N PHE A 12 -18.11 -27.72 32.05
CA PHE A 12 -17.86 -26.37 31.56
C PHE A 12 -18.62 -26.23 30.23
N VAL A 13 -19.77 -25.56 30.25
CA VAL A 13 -20.46 -25.15 29.02
C VAL A 13 -19.77 -23.85 28.58
N PRO A 14 -18.99 -23.84 27.49
CA PRO A 14 -18.48 -22.57 26.97
C PRO A 14 -19.67 -21.71 26.58
N ALA A 15 -19.78 -20.53 27.18
CA ALA A 15 -20.74 -19.53 26.77
C ALA A 15 -20.39 -19.12 25.33
N ALA A 16 -21.14 -19.64 24.36
CA ALA A 16 -21.09 -19.15 23.00
C ALA A 16 -21.59 -17.71 23.03
N ILE A 17 -20.65 -16.75 22.98
CA ILE A 17 -21.01 -15.35 22.78
C ILE A 17 -21.77 -15.30 21.45
N PRO A 18 -23.01 -14.77 21.42
CA PRO A 18 -23.86 -14.89 20.25
C PRO A 18 -23.30 -14.07 19.09
N THR A 19 -23.17 -14.72 17.92
CA THR A 19 -22.71 -14.13 16.65
C THR A 19 -23.45 -12.86 16.23
N ALA A 20 -24.66 -12.68 16.76
CA ALA A 20 -25.51 -11.52 16.50
C ALA A 20 -24.97 -10.19 17.08
N VAL A 21 -24.16 -10.21 18.13
CA VAL A 21 -23.61 -8.98 18.74
C VAL A 21 -22.53 -8.38 17.86
N TRP A 22 -21.54 -9.18 17.41
CA TRP A 22 -20.48 -8.70 16.52
C TRP A 22 -20.99 -8.23 15.15
N ALA A 23 -22.10 -8.78 14.67
CA ALA A 23 -22.73 -8.33 13.43
C ALA A 23 -23.36 -6.93 13.57
N GLN A 24 -23.89 -6.57 14.75
CA GLN A 24 -24.41 -5.23 15.02
C GLN A 24 -23.29 -4.21 15.17
N ASP A 25 -22.22 -4.56 15.88
CA ASP A 25 -21.08 -3.67 16.11
C ASP A 25 -20.31 -3.38 14.81
N GLY A 26 -20.19 -4.39 13.92
CA GLY A 26 -19.64 -4.18 12.56
C GLY A 26 -20.49 -3.22 11.72
N ALA A 27 -21.82 -3.30 11.82
CA ALA A 27 -22.71 -2.39 11.11
C ALA A 27 -22.62 -0.94 11.63
N GLU A 28 -22.34 -0.76 12.92
CA GLU A 28 -22.09 0.56 13.51
C GLU A 28 -20.80 1.17 12.97
N ALA A 29 -19.69 0.42 12.97
CA ALA A 29 -18.41 0.88 12.46
C ALA A 29 -18.51 1.32 10.99
N GLU A 30 -19.22 0.54 10.17
CA GLU A 30 -19.48 0.88 8.77
C GLU A 30 -20.38 2.12 8.64
N ARG A 31 -21.38 2.30 9.51
CA ARG A 31 -22.20 3.51 9.52
C ARG A 31 -21.38 4.75 9.87
N LEU A 32 -20.50 4.65 10.86
CA LEU A 32 -19.57 5.72 11.22
C LEU A 32 -18.70 6.09 10.02
N TYR A 33 -18.13 5.09 9.34
CA TYR A 33 -17.32 5.31 8.14
C TYR A 33 -18.10 6.03 7.04
N ARG A 34 -19.30 5.55 6.68
CA ARG A 34 -20.15 6.16 5.66
C ARG A 34 -20.60 7.59 6.02
N SER A 35 -20.70 7.90 7.30
CA SER A 35 -21.05 9.25 7.78
C SER A 35 -19.87 10.23 7.81
N GLY A 36 -18.66 9.79 7.43
CA GLY A 36 -17.46 10.62 7.45
C GLY A 36 -16.76 10.70 8.81
N ARG A 37 -17.24 9.97 9.82
CA ARG A 37 -16.67 9.94 11.18
C ARG A 37 -15.53 8.92 11.24
N PHE A 38 -14.46 9.20 10.49
CA PHE A 38 -13.41 8.21 10.23
C PHE A 38 -12.60 7.81 11.46
N GLU A 39 -12.31 8.72 12.40
CA GLU A 39 -11.60 8.31 13.62
C GLU A 39 -12.45 7.38 14.49
N GLU A 40 -13.75 7.64 14.57
CA GLU A 40 -14.66 6.83 15.35
C GLU A 40 -14.89 5.47 14.68
N ALA A 41 -14.96 5.45 13.34
CA ALA A 41 -14.99 4.20 12.59
C ALA A 41 -13.72 3.38 12.81
N TYR A 42 -12.53 4.00 12.72
CA TYR A 42 -11.26 3.32 12.99
C TYR A 42 -11.20 2.75 14.41
N ALA A 43 -11.59 3.54 15.42
CA ALA A 43 -11.65 3.09 16.80
C ALA A 43 -12.60 1.89 16.97
N ALA A 44 -13.76 1.92 16.31
CA ALA A 44 -14.73 0.83 16.33
C ALA A 44 -14.18 -0.45 15.65
N TYR A 45 -13.57 -0.33 14.47
CA TYR A 45 -12.93 -1.47 13.80
C TYR A 45 -11.82 -2.10 14.64
N ARG A 46 -11.03 -1.28 15.34
CA ARG A 46 -10.00 -1.78 16.25
C ARG A 46 -10.60 -2.51 17.46
N SER A 47 -11.65 -1.97 18.09
CA SER A 47 -12.36 -2.65 19.19
C SER A 47 -12.90 -4.02 18.75
N LEU A 48 -13.52 -4.07 17.57
CA LEU A 48 -14.02 -5.32 16.98
C LEU A 48 -12.91 -6.36 16.78
N ALA A 49 -11.73 -5.94 16.32
CA ALA A 49 -10.58 -6.83 16.16
C ALA A 49 -10.03 -7.33 17.52
N GLU A 50 -10.05 -6.49 18.55
CA GLU A 50 -9.63 -6.84 19.92
C GLU A 50 -10.61 -7.84 20.58
N GLU A 51 -11.91 -7.72 20.33
CA GLU A 51 -12.96 -8.53 20.96
C GLU A 51 -13.28 -9.83 20.21
N GLY A 52 -13.37 -9.75 18.88
CA GLY A 52 -13.77 -10.86 18.00
C GLY A 52 -12.60 -11.59 17.34
N GLY A 53 -11.38 -11.07 17.50
CA GLY A 53 -10.17 -11.54 16.83
C GLY A 53 -9.88 -10.81 15.53
N GLU A 54 -8.60 -10.76 15.17
CA GLU A 54 -8.16 -10.16 13.91
C GLU A 54 -8.78 -10.87 12.71
N SER A 55 -9.32 -10.10 11.78
CA SER A 55 -9.80 -10.60 10.49
C SER A 55 -9.33 -9.72 9.35
N PRO A 56 -9.10 -10.28 8.15
CA PRO A 56 -8.64 -9.50 7.00
C PRO A 56 -9.67 -8.45 6.56
N ALA A 57 -10.96 -8.68 6.79
CA ALA A 57 -12.01 -7.69 6.50
C ALA A 57 -11.91 -6.47 7.44
N LEU A 58 -11.79 -6.70 8.75
CA LEU A 58 -11.60 -5.62 9.72
C LEU A 58 -10.30 -4.85 9.47
N ALA A 59 -9.21 -5.54 9.11
CA ALA A 59 -7.96 -4.90 8.73
C ALA A 59 -8.12 -4.02 7.47
N TYR A 60 -8.86 -4.50 6.46
CA TYR A 60 -9.15 -3.73 5.26
C TYR A 60 -9.98 -2.47 5.58
N ASP A 61 -11.04 -2.61 6.37
CA ASP A 61 -11.95 -1.49 6.70
C ASP A 61 -11.28 -0.46 7.64
N ALA A 62 -10.45 -0.92 8.58
CA ALA A 62 -9.59 -0.04 9.36
C ALA A 62 -8.60 0.72 8.47
N GLY A 63 -8.02 0.06 7.46
CA GLY A 63 -7.18 0.69 6.45
C GLY A 63 -7.92 1.78 5.67
N ASN A 64 -9.17 1.53 5.28
CA ASN A 64 -10.02 2.52 4.61
C ASN A 64 -10.22 3.76 5.49
N ALA A 65 -10.59 3.57 6.76
CA ALA A 65 -10.76 4.68 7.71
C ALA A 65 -9.46 5.49 7.88
N LEU A 66 -8.32 4.81 8.06
CA LEU A 66 -7.00 5.44 8.19
C LEU A 66 -6.59 6.21 6.93
N TYR A 67 -6.88 5.67 5.75
CA TYR A 67 -6.60 6.35 4.49
C TYR A 67 -7.39 7.66 4.37
N ARG A 68 -8.66 7.65 4.77
CA ARG A 68 -9.52 8.85 4.79
C ARG A 68 -9.08 9.89 5.82
N LEU A 69 -8.32 9.47 6.83
CA LEU A 69 -7.66 10.34 7.81
C LEU A 69 -6.28 10.81 7.36
N GLU A 70 -5.84 10.46 6.15
CA GLU A 70 -4.52 10.76 5.60
C GLU A 70 -3.36 10.14 6.42
N ARG A 71 -3.67 9.14 7.25
CA ARG A 71 -2.71 8.38 8.03
C ARG A 71 -2.14 7.24 7.18
N TYR A 72 -1.53 7.61 6.06
CA TYR A 72 -1.21 6.69 4.96
C TYR A 72 -0.26 5.55 5.36
N GLY A 73 0.77 5.82 6.17
CA GLY A 73 1.66 4.78 6.69
C GLY A 73 0.95 3.76 7.59
N GLU A 74 -0.06 4.18 8.35
CA GLU A 74 -0.91 3.28 9.15
C GLU A 74 -1.87 2.49 8.26
N ALA A 75 -2.53 3.17 7.33
CA ALA A 75 -3.40 2.53 6.34
C ALA A 75 -2.67 1.43 5.58
N GLY A 76 -1.43 1.68 5.16
CA GLY A 76 -0.59 0.70 4.48
C GLY A 76 -0.31 -0.55 5.33
N ARG A 77 -0.15 -0.43 6.65
CA ARG A 77 0.02 -1.61 7.53
C ARG A 77 -1.27 -2.42 7.61
N SER A 78 -2.41 -1.75 7.77
CA SER A 78 -3.73 -2.39 7.80
C SER A 78 -4.05 -3.13 6.50
N TYR A 79 -3.82 -2.50 5.34
CA TYR A 79 -3.99 -3.14 4.04
C TYR A 79 -3.01 -4.30 3.82
N GLY A 80 -1.75 -4.18 4.27
CA GLY A 80 -0.78 -5.27 4.21
C GLY A 80 -1.24 -6.51 4.99
N GLY A 81 -1.81 -6.33 6.19
CA GLY A 81 -2.41 -7.42 6.97
C GLY A 81 -3.59 -8.09 6.26
N ALA A 82 -4.50 -7.28 5.69
CA ALA A 82 -5.62 -7.77 4.91
C ALA A 82 -5.17 -8.55 3.65
N ALA A 83 -4.15 -8.05 2.94
CA ALA A 83 -3.58 -8.71 1.78
C ALA A 83 -2.87 -10.03 2.13
N GLY A 84 -2.22 -10.11 3.29
CA GLY A 84 -1.49 -11.31 3.72
C GLY A 84 -2.38 -12.49 4.11
N THR A 85 -3.61 -12.23 4.55
CA THR A 85 -4.48 -13.25 5.16
C THR A 85 -5.87 -13.37 4.53
N GLY A 86 -6.24 -12.44 3.65
CA GLY A 86 -7.55 -12.39 3.01
C GLY A 86 -7.73 -13.38 1.85
N PRO A 87 -8.98 -13.71 1.49
CA PRO A 87 -9.30 -14.42 0.24
C PRO A 87 -8.87 -13.59 -0.97
N LEU A 88 -8.65 -14.24 -2.12
CA LEU A 88 -8.05 -13.63 -3.31
C LEU A 88 -8.69 -12.29 -3.72
N GLN A 89 -10.02 -12.18 -3.71
CA GLN A 89 -10.73 -10.95 -4.08
C GLN A 89 -10.53 -9.82 -3.07
N LEU A 90 -10.41 -10.14 -1.78
CA LEU A 90 -10.07 -9.13 -0.76
C LEU A 90 -8.60 -8.75 -0.87
N ARG A 91 -7.72 -9.73 -1.11
CA ARG A 91 -6.28 -9.52 -1.29
C ARG A 91 -5.98 -8.59 -2.46
N ALA A 92 -6.63 -8.77 -3.61
CA ALA A 92 -6.48 -7.88 -4.77
C ALA A 92 -6.84 -6.43 -4.41
N ARG A 93 -8.03 -6.21 -3.81
CA ARG A 93 -8.48 -4.88 -3.37
C ARG A 93 -7.59 -4.27 -2.28
N ALA A 94 -7.09 -5.09 -1.36
CA ALA A 94 -6.18 -4.64 -0.31
C ALA A 94 -4.81 -4.25 -0.87
N LEU A 95 -4.28 -4.98 -1.85
CA LEU A 95 -3.04 -4.64 -2.56
C LEU A 95 -3.18 -3.35 -3.36
N TYR A 96 -4.29 -3.16 -4.07
CA TYR A 96 -4.59 -1.91 -4.75
C TYR A 96 -4.62 -0.73 -3.77
N ASN A 97 -5.34 -0.86 -2.66
CA ASN A 97 -5.42 0.18 -1.64
C ASN A 97 -4.10 0.41 -0.88
N LEU A 98 -3.27 -0.64 -0.71
CA LEU A 98 -1.91 -0.52 -0.21
C LEU A 98 -1.08 0.34 -1.15
N GLY A 99 -1.18 0.11 -2.46
CA GLY A 99 -0.54 0.94 -3.48
C GLY A 99 -0.95 2.41 -3.37
N ASN A 100 -2.26 2.65 -3.26
CA ASN A 100 -2.80 4.01 -3.09
C ASN A 100 -2.27 4.69 -1.82
N ALA A 101 -2.24 3.97 -0.70
CA ALA A 101 -1.70 4.47 0.57
C ALA A 101 -0.22 4.82 0.44
N ARG A 102 0.58 3.95 -0.16
CA ARG A 102 2.02 4.18 -0.37
C ARG A 102 2.30 5.33 -1.33
N PHE A 103 1.50 5.46 -2.39
CA PHE A 103 1.61 6.58 -3.32
C PHE A 103 1.34 7.91 -2.60
N LYS A 104 0.28 7.98 -1.78
CA LYS A 104 -0.02 9.17 -0.98
C LYS A 104 0.99 9.46 0.12
N ASP A 105 1.53 8.41 0.75
CA ASP A 105 2.64 8.55 1.72
C ASP A 105 3.87 9.18 1.04
N ALA A 106 4.14 8.80 -0.21
CA ALA A 106 5.24 9.37 -0.99
C ALA A 106 5.06 10.85 -1.34
N GLU A 107 3.82 11.32 -1.53
CA GLU A 107 3.54 12.74 -1.76
C GLU A 107 3.84 13.61 -0.53
N ASN A 108 3.77 13.02 0.67
CA ASN A 108 3.84 13.73 1.94
C ASN A 108 5.14 13.52 2.72
N GLY A 109 5.95 12.52 2.36
CA GLY A 109 7.10 12.04 3.14
C GLY A 109 8.46 12.33 2.52
N ALA A 110 9.51 12.30 3.37
CA ALA A 110 10.90 12.41 2.93
C ALA A 110 11.40 11.17 2.17
N ASP A 111 10.79 10.01 2.41
CA ASP A 111 11.17 8.72 1.83
C ASP A 111 10.33 8.39 0.58
N ALA A 112 10.01 9.40 -0.22
CA ALA A 112 9.09 9.31 -1.36
C ALA A 112 9.48 8.21 -2.36
N ARG A 113 10.77 8.01 -2.62
CA ARG A 113 11.26 6.97 -3.54
C ARG A 113 10.95 5.55 -3.05
N GLU A 114 11.14 5.30 -1.76
CA GLU A 114 10.84 3.99 -1.16
C GLU A 114 9.33 3.74 -1.16
N ALA A 115 8.56 4.74 -0.75
CA ALA A 115 7.10 4.67 -0.77
C ALA A 115 6.55 4.44 -2.19
N LEU A 116 7.08 5.12 -3.22
CA LEU A 116 6.69 4.87 -4.61
C LEU A 116 7.05 3.47 -5.10
N ARG A 117 8.25 2.94 -4.77
CA ARG A 117 8.60 1.55 -5.09
C ARG A 117 7.66 0.56 -4.41
N GLY A 118 7.27 0.83 -3.16
CA GLY A 118 6.23 0.07 -2.47
C GLY A 118 4.86 0.15 -3.15
N ALA A 119 4.50 1.32 -3.70
CA ALA A 119 3.26 1.50 -4.44
C ALA A 119 3.25 0.67 -5.73
N VAL A 120 4.32 0.76 -6.53
CA VAL A 120 4.53 -0.03 -7.76
C VAL A 120 4.35 -1.52 -7.46
N SER A 121 5.08 -2.06 -6.47
CA SER A 121 4.99 -3.47 -6.12
C SER A 121 3.59 -3.90 -5.68
N ALA A 122 2.85 -3.03 -4.98
CA ALA A 122 1.50 -3.34 -4.54
C ALA A 122 0.50 -3.36 -5.71
N TYR A 123 0.60 -2.43 -6.66
CA TYR A 123 -0.24 -2.43 -7.85
C TYR A 123 0.06 -3.60 -8.78
N GLU A 124 1.32 -3.96 -8.97
CA GLU A 124 1.72 -5.17 -9.71
C GLU A 124 1.06 -6.42 -9.14
N GLN A 125 1.17 -6.62 -7.82
CA GLN A 125 0.57 -7.76 -7.16
C GLN A 125 -0.96 -7.72 -7.23
N ALA A 126 -1.59 -6.53 -7.25
CA ALA A 126 -3.02 -6.41 -7.48
C ALA A 126 -3.40 -6.85 -8.91
N LEU A 127 -2.64 -6.42 -9.92
CA LEU A 127 -2.85 -6.77 -11.33
C LEU A 127 -2.57 -8.25 -11.64
N VAL A 128 -1.67 -8.89 -10.89
CA VAL A 128 -1.50 -10.35 -10.96
C VAL A 128 -2.76 -11.09 -10.50
N LEU A 129 -3.51 -10.53 -9.55
CA LEU A 129 -4.73 -11.14 -9.02
C LEU A 129 -6.00 -10.73 -9.78
N ASP A 130 -6.05 -9.50 -10.29
CA ASP A 130 -7.11 -8.99 -11.14
C ASP A 130 -6.53 -8.16 -12.30
N PRO A 131 -6.17 -8.80 -13.43
CA PRO A 131 -5.59 -8.12 -14.58
C PRO A 131 -6.50 -7.08 -15.23
N ARG A 132 -7.79 -7.08 -14.90
CA ARG A 132 -8.80 -6.18 -15.50
C ARG A 132 -9.02 -4.90 -14.69
N ASP A 133 -8.32 -4.74 -13.56
CA ASP A 133 -8.42 -3.54 -12.73
C ASP A 133 -7.78 -2.34 -13.45
N ALA A 134 -8.61 -1.58 -14.17
CA ALA A 134 -8.17 -0.41 -14.92
C ALA A 134 -7.59 0.69 -14.03
N ASP A 135 -8.09 0.83 -12.79
CA ASP A 135 -7.59 1.82 -11.84
C ASP A 135 -6.19 1.43 -11.36
N ALA A 136 -5.95 0.13 -11.11
CA ALA A 136 -4.62 -0.37 -10.76
C ALA A 136 -3.59 -0.16 -11.88
N LYS A 137 -3.98 -0.36 -13.15
CA LYS A 137 -3.09 -0.08 -14.30
C LYS A 137 -2.70 1.39 -14.38
N TRP A 138 -3.70 2.26 -14.30
CA TRP A 138 -3.50 3.70 -14.34
C TRP A 138 -2.59 4.18 -13.19
N ASN A 139 -2.84 3.68 -11.98
CA ASN A 139 -2.08 4.06 -10.80
C ASN A 139 -0.65 3.49 -10.82
N LEU A 140 -0.43 2.29 -11.37
CA LEU A 140 0.90 1.74 -11.59
C LEU A 140 1.71 2.62 -12.53
N GLU A 141 1.14 2.97 -13.69
CA GLU A 141 1.80 3.87 -14.66
C GLU A 141 2.10 5.25 -14.05
N LEU A 142 1.18 5.80 -13.25
CA LEU A 142 1.42 7.06 -12.53
C LEU A 142 2.57 6.94 -11.52
N ALA A 143 2.65 5.84 -10.75
CA ALA A 143 3.73 5.59 -9.80
C ALA A 143 5.10 5.44 -10.50
N LEU A 144 5.13 4.76 -11.65
CA LEU A 144 6.33 4.60 -12.47
C LEU A 144 6.84 5.93 -13.01
N ARG A 145 5.95 6.77 -13.56
CA ARG A 145 6.33 8.12 -14.01
C ARG A 145 6.90 8.97 -12.88
N ARG A 146 6.27 8.92 -11.70
CA ARG A 146 6.75 9.69 -10.54
C ARG A 146 8.14 9.23 -10.06
N LEU A 147 8.45 7.93 -10.14
CA LEU A 147 9.79 7.41 -9.85
C LEU A 147 10.84 7.94 -10.83
N GLU A 148 10.53 7.89 -12.12
CA GLU A 148 11.40 8.38 -13.19
C GLU A 148 11.70 9.89 -13.02
N GLU A 149 10.69 10.69 -12.70
CA GLU A 149 10.87 12.12 -12.40
C GLU A 149 11.82 12.35 -11.22
N GLN A 150 11.76 11.52 -10.17
CA GLN A 150 12.69 11.64 -9.03
C GLN A 150 14.12 11.28 -9.42
N GLU A 151 14.32 10.29 -10.29
CA GLU A 151 15.64 9.91 -10.80
C GLU A 151 16.26 11.02 -11.65
N GLN A 152 15.47 11.61 -12.54
CA GLN A 152 15.93 12.71 -13.39
C GLN A 152 16.31 13.95 -12.56
N GLN A 153 15.52 14.29 -11.53
CA GLN A 153 15.83 15.39 -10.61
C GLN A 153 17.14 15.16 -9.84
N GLN A 154 17.46 13.91 -9.50
CA GLN A 154 18.71 13.56 -8.81
C GLN A 154 19.91 13.53 -9.76
N SER A 155 19.72 13.11 -11.02
CA SER A 155 20.78 13.06 -12.04
C SER A 155 21.11 14.44 -12.63
N GLY A 156 20.13 15.35 -12.72
CA GLY A 156 20.28 16.70 -13.26
C GLY A 156 20.98 17.74 -12.35
N GLY A 157 21.40 17.37 -11.14
CA GLY A 157 22.01 18.28 -10.16
C GLY A 157 23.51 18.58 -10.34
N GLY A 158 24.18 18.01 -11.35
CA GLY A 158 25.63 18.11 -11.55
C GLY A 158 26.02 18.80 -12.85
N GLY A 159 25.74 20.10 -13.00
CA GLY A 159 26.01 20.82 -14.25
C GLY A 159 26.07 22.34 -14.15
N GLY A 160 26.61 22.90 -13.06
CA GLY A 160 26.96 24.31 -12.96
C GLY A 160 28.44 24.52 -13.26
N GLY A 161 28.75 24.94 -14.49
CA GLY A 161 30.11 25.06 -15.03
C GLY A 161 31.02 26.02 -14.27
N GLY A 162 32.31 25.65 -14.22
CA GLY A 162 33.40 26.51 -13.77
C GLY A 162 33.99 27.36 -14.90
N GLY A 163 34.72 28.40 -14.48
CA GLY A 163 35.68 29.19 -15.27
C GLY A 163 35.26 30.66 -15.40
N GLY A 164 36.01 31.66 -14.94
CA GLY A 164 37.31 31.73 -14.30
C GLY A 164 37.68 33.22 -14.06
N SER A 165 38.32 33.48 -12.92
CA SER A 165 39.22 34.58 -12.57
C SER A 165 39.25 35.89 -13.38
N ASP A 166 39.04 37.01 -12.69
CA ASP A 166 39.99 38.12 -12.72
C ASP A 166 40.15 38.75 -11.33
N SER A 167 41.41 39.01 -10.97
CA SER A 167 41.86 39.45 -9.65
C SER A 167 41.92 40.98 -9.53
N ARG A 168 41.67 41.54 -8.33
CA ARG A 168 42.54 42.53 -7.64
C ARG A 168 42.02 42.91 -6.22
N PRO A 169 42.89 43.44 -5.31
CA PRO A 169 42.88 43.08 -3.88
C PRO A 169 42.53 44.21 -2.88
N ALA A 170 42.39 43.80 -1.61
CA ALA A 170 42.47 44.56 -0.33
C ALA A 170 41.30 45.55 -0.06
N ASP A 171 40.76 45.76 1.15
CA ASP A 171 41.32 45.77 2.51
C ASP A 171 40.19 45.66 3.57
N SER A 172 40.44 44.93 4.67
CA SER A 172 40.08 45.23 6.09
C SER A 172 39.50 44.04 6.92
N PRO A 173 39.83 43.93 8.24
CA PRO A 173 39.86 42.68 9.02
C PRO A 173 38.68 42.53 10.04
N PRO A 174 38.58 41.43 10.83
CA PRO A 174 37.34 40.94 11.43
C PRO A 174 37.12 41.34 12.91
N PRO A 175 35.97 40.96 13.51
CA PRO A 175 36.08 40.23 14.78
C PRO A 175 35.12 39.03 14.93
N SER A 176 35.55 38.05 15.74
CA SER A 176 34.79 36.88 16.23
C SER A 176 34.45 37.04 17.76
N PRO A 177 33.85 36.05 18.48
CA PRO A 177 32.51 36.12 19.10
C PRO A 177 32.53 36.12 20.65
N PRO A 178 31.37 35.90 21.33
CA PRO A 178 31.34 34.71 22.20
C PRO A 178 30.03 33.90 22.18
N GLN A 179 30.17 32.69 22.70
CA GLN A 179 29.33 31.50 22.63
C GLN A 179 28.20 31.47 23.67
N GLY A 180 27.14 30.71 23.37
CA GLY A 180 26.19 30.13 24.33
C GLY A 180 25.76 28.72 23.86
N PRO A 181 25.59 27.73 24.76
CA PRO A 181 25.55 26.32 24.39
C PRO A 181 24.12 25.80 24.13
N GLY A 182 23.96 24.87 23.20
CA GLY A 182 22.69 24.17 22.99
C GLY A 182 22.59 23.50 21.62
N ALA A 183 23.42 22.50 21.38
CA ALA A 183 23.40 21.69 20.17
C ALA A 183 22.14 20.80 20.10
N SER A 184 21.41 20.93 18.99
CA SER A 184 20.71 19.85 18.27
C SER A 184 20.31 20.44 16.92
N GLY A 185 21.28 20.52 16.01
CA GLY A 185 21.13 21.16 14.70
C GLY A 185 20.12 20.46 13.79
N PRO A 186 19.72 21.12 12.69
CA PRO A 186 18.88 20.49 11.68
C PRO A 186 19.61 19.25 11.14
N ARG A 187 18.97 18.09 11.22
CA ARG A 187 19.44 16.90 10.49
C ARG A 187 19.38 17.26 9.00
N GLY A 188 20.55 17.50 8.40
CA GLY A 188 20.66 17.65 6.96
C GLY A 188 20.08 16.42 6.24
N PRO A 189 19.68 16.56 4.98
CA PRO A 189 19.15 15.44 4.21
C PRO A 189 20.13 14.26 4.27
N ARG A 190 19.64 13.13 4.75
CA ARG A 190 20.39 11.88 4.76
C ARG A 190 20.74 11.55 3.30
N PRO A 191 21.99 11.19 2.97
CA PRO A 191 22.32 10.78 1.61
C PRO A 191 21.38 9.64 1.20
N ALA A 192 20.73 9.79 0.06
CA ALA A 192 19.85 8.79 -0.49
C ALA A 192 20.62 7.46 -0.63
N PRO A 193 20.01 6.32 -0.29
CA PRO A 193 20.62 5.03 -0.61
C PRO A 193 20.89 4.95 -2.11
N PRO A 194 21.95 4.24 -2.53
CA PRO A 194 22.31 4.13 -3.95
C PRO A 194 21.11 3.69 -4.79
N SER A 195 21.01 4.29 -5.98
CA SER A 195 19.96 4.03 -6.99
C SER A 195 19.75 2.54 -7.27
N ASP A 196 20.79 1.74 -7.03
CA ASP A 196 20.91 0.33 -7.34
C ASP A 196 20.60 -0.62 -6.17
N ALA A 197 19.97 -0.14 -5.09
CA ALA A 197 19.48 -1.04 -4.05
C ALA A 197 18.52 -2.05 -4.70
N PRO A 198 18.78 -3.37 -4.59
CA PRO A 198 17.94 -4.38 -5.21
C PRO A 198 16.50 -4.21 -4.72
N PRO A 199 15.49 -4.47 -5.58
CA PRO A 199 14.10 -4.46 -5.15
C PRO A 199 13.93 -5.32 -3.91
N ALA A 200 12.99 -4.95 -3.03
CA ALA A 200 12.57 -5.84 -1.95
C ALA A 200 12.24 -7.22 -2.55
N GLU A 201 12.69 -8.31 -1.91
CA GLU A 201 12.57 -9.67 -2.46
C GLU A 201 11.15 -9.93 -3.00
N GLY A 202 11.05 -10.16 -4.32
CA GLY A 202 9.78 -10.40 -5.01
C GLY A 202 9.11 -9.19 -5.69
N ALA A 203 9.64 -7.97 -5.56
CA ALA A 203 9.17 -6.80 -6.30
C ALA A 203 9.81 -6.73 -7.70
N LEU A 204 9.03 -6.39 -8.73
CA LEU A 204 9.54 -6.20 -10.08
C LEU A 204 10.35 -4.89 -10.17
N THR A 205 11.27 -4.80 -11.13
CA THR A 205 11.89 -3.52 -11.50
C THR A 205 10.88 -2.62 -12.22
N PRO A 206 11.07 -1.29 -12.25
CA PRO A 206 10.20 -0.39 -13.01
C PRO A 206 10.01 -0.82 -14.48
N GLU A 207 11.05 -1.34 -15.12
CA GLU A 207 10.99 -1.86 -16.50
C GLU A 207 10.13 -3.12 -16.59
N GLN A 208 10.29 -4.04 -15.63
CA GLN A 208 9.46 -5.24 -15.56
C GLN A 208 8.00 -4.91 -15.29
N ALA A 209 7.72 -3.88 -14.48
CA ALA A 209 6.38 -3.36 -14.24
C ALA A 209 5.73 -2.84 -15.53
N ARG A 210 6.49 -2.11 -16.36
CA ARG A 210 6.03 -1.63 -17.67
C ARG A 210 5.76 -2.79 -18.63
N GLN A 211 6.63 -3.81 -18.62
CA GLN A 211 6.42 -5.03 -19.42
C GLN A 211 5.15 -5.78 -18.97
N LEU A 212 4.87 -5.83 -17.66
CA LEU A 212 3.62 -6.39 -17.16
C LEU A 212 2.41 -5.63 -17.69
N LEU A 213 2.43 -4.29 -17.65
CA LEU A 213 1.35 -3.47 -18.20
C LEU A 213 1.13 -3.73 -19.69
N GLU A 214 2.21 -3.72 -20.48
CA GLU A 214 2.16 -3.99 -21.92
C GLU A 214 1.59 -5.38 -22.22
N ALA A 215 2.00 -6.40 -21.46
CA ALA A 215 1.49 -7.76 -21.61
C ALA A 215 -0.03 -7.83 -21.32
N ILE A 216 -0.48 -7.22 -20.23
CA ILE A 216 -1.91 -7.19 -19.86
C ILE A 216 -2.73 -6.47 -20.93
N GLU A 217 -2.26 -5.32 -21.43
CA GLU A 217 -2.94 -4.55 -22.47
C GLU A 217 -2.97 -5.30 -23.81
N GLY A 218 -1.90 -6.01 -24.15
CA GLY A 218 -1.82 -6.86 -25.34
C GLY A 218 -2.85 -7.98 -25.32
N GLU A 219 -2.93 -8.73 -24.21
CA GLU A 219 -3.92 -9.80 -24.01
C GLU A 219 -5.37 -9.28 -24.08
N GLU A 220 -5.64 -8.11 -23.50
CA GLU A 220 -6.96 -7.48 -23.59
C GLU A 220 -7.30 -7.06 -25.02
N ALA A 221 -6.34 -6.48 -25.75
CA ALA A 221 -6.54 -6.09 -27.15
C ALA A 221 -6.80 -7.31 -28.05
N GLU A 222 -6.10 -8.42 -27.83
CA GLU A 222 -6.34 -9.68 -28.55
C GLU A 222 -7.73 -10.23 -28.22
N THR A 223 -8.10 -10.29 -26.95
CA THR A 223 -9.44 -10.76 -26.52
C THR A 223 -10.56 -9.93 -27.14
N LEU A 224 -10.38 -8.61 -27.21
CA LEU A 224 -11.35 -7.71 -27.86
C LEU A 224 -11.43 -7.94 -29.37
N ARG A 225 -10.30 -8.16 -30.05
CA ARG A 225 -10.27 -8.50 -31.48
C ARG A 225 -10.99 -9.82 -31.77
N GLU A 226 -10.74 -10.86 -30.98
CA GLU A 226 -11.42 -12.16 -31.13
C GLU A 226 -12.94 -12.03 -30.95
N ARG A 227 -13.40 -11.18 -30.02
CA ARG A 227 -14.82 -10.93 -29.80
C ARG A 227 -15.47 -10.21 -30.98
N ASP A 228 -14.76 -9.26 -31.58
CA ASP A 228 -15.31 -8.36 -32.60
C ASP A 228 -15.12 -8.92 -34.05
N GLU A 229 -14.38 -10.03 -34.23
CA GLU A 229 -14.27 -10.78 -35.49
C GLU A 229 -15.59 -11.49 -35.87
N PRO A 230 -16.25 -11.11 -36.98
CA PRO A 230 -17.49 -11.72 -37.41
C PRO A 230 -17.23 -13.10 -38.04
N GLY A 231 -17.11 -14.14 -37.21
CA GLY A 231 -16.92 -15.51 -37.69
C GLY A 231 -16.55 -16.59 -36.67
N ALA A 232 -16.13 -16.23 -35.45
CA ALA A 232 -15.71 -17.21 -34.43
C ALA A 232 -16.88 -17.92 -33.71
N GLY A 233 -18.13 -17.63 -34.08
CA GLY A 233 -19.32 -18.38 -33.67
C GLY A 233 -19.60 -19.57 -34.57
N GLY A 234 -18.61 -20.44 -34.76
CA GLY A 234 -18.64 -21.54 -35.73
C GLY A 234 -18.35 -22.90 -35.10
N GLY A 235 -19.34 -23.48 -34.43
CA GLY A 235 -19.52 -24.94 -34.37
C GLY A 235 -18.84 -25.71 -33.24
N VAL A 236 -19.62 -26.01 -32.19
CA VAL A 236 -19.71 -27.39 -31.70
C VAL A 236 -21.19 -27.74 -31.59
N ALA A 237 -21.74 -28.19 -32.72
CA ALA A 237 -22.93 -29.02 -32.74
C ALA A 237 -22.52 -30.42 -32.24
N GLY A 238 -22.36 -30.57 -30.93
CA GLY A 238 -22.29 -31.87 -30.28
C GLY A 238 -23.70 -32.35 -29.97
N ARG A 239 -24.39 -32.89 -30.98
CA ARG A 239 -25.48 -33.82 -30.73
C ARG A 239 -24.83 -35.15 -30.38
N ASP A 240 -24.92 -35.53 -29.13
CA ASP A 240 -24.97 -36.92 -28.70
C ASP A 240 -26.07 -37.01 -27.64
N TRP A 241 -27.09 -37.80 -27.99
CA TRP A 241 -28.13 -38.46 -27.18
C TRP A 241 -28.11 -38.20 -25.67
#